data_AF-A0A924DNT8-F1
#
_entry.id   AF-A0A924DNT8-F1
#
_cell.length_a   1.000
_cell.length_b   1.000
_cell.length_c   1.000
_cell.angle_alpha   90.00
_cell.angle_beta   90.00
_cell.angle_gamma   90.00
#
_symmetry.space_group_name_H-M   'P 1'
#
loop_
_entity.id
_entity.type
_entity.pdbx_description
1 polymer ?
#
loop_
_entity_poly.entity_id
_entity_poly.type
_entity_poly.pdbx_seq_one_letter_code
_entity_poly.pdbx_strand_id
1 'polypeptide(L)'
;MKNLSLRLKLYSLASMLILFVMVVGITGYWSSYTIAKEYSKIAKFNFPNTSNLLEEFTQIHGRRVQLLQLIMPGTTDAQDLKALKKMEEHKIMAKQYEKAYLEIPFTSVEEVLYNEFRAAEDKLDKDYDKELELYGKNKSETSPERKEMIDLATNAIDEHADQLKEVLKKLLDFHKDDAKKNIAAASAAEKTGLLLVNILVVAAIIIGGIFAFLLSRSLVKTFSELGTSLANSGDQVSSAATQIASASEELSQATTQQAASLQETSSSIEEISSMINANTENAKQSSTVSAQSLVTAERGKEVVEHMIRAIGDINTSNIGIMNQIDETNKEIENIVKIINEIGSKTKVINDIVFQTKLLSFNASVEAARAGEQGKGFAVVAEEVGNLAAMSGAAALEISNMLEGSIKSVEGIVRNSKEKIGKLILNGKEKVETGTRVAHDCEEVLNEIVLSVASVSKMIAEISSASQEQAQGVHEITKAIAQLDQVTQQNTANSAESANAAGTLSSQAEMLNSLVQELVQTIEGGAKINKQQLIQKNSIQVNKKVTPTRPTENKPKENFSSNTSNSLSKNEIKTTNTFPSHDDSRFEEI
;
A
#
# COMPACT_ATOMS: atom_id res chain seq x y z
N MET A 1 17.78 -15.70 43.71
CA MET A 1 18.57 -14.96 42.68
C MET A 1 18.10 -15.12 41.23
N LYS A 2 17.18 -16.05 40.88
CA LYS A 2 16.72 -16.22 39.48
C LYS A 2 16.03 -14.98 38.87
N ASN A 3 15.34 -14.17 39.68
CA ASN A 3 14.59 -13.00 39.21
C ASN A 3 15.27 -11.65 39.51
N LEU A 4 16.55 -11.66 39.89
CA LEU A 4 17.28 -10.42 40.17
C LEU A 4 17.69 -9.74 38.85
N SER A 5 17.42 -8.44 38.72
CA SER A 5 17.86 -7.67 37.54
C SER A 5 19.39 -7.68 37.43
N LEU A 6 19.91 -7.58 36.20
CA LEU A 6 21.35 -7.59 35.99
C LEU A 6 22.07 -6.46 36.74
N ARG A 7 21.43 -5.29 36.82
CA ARG A 7 21.89 -4.16 37.64
C ARG A 7 22.05 -4.56 39.10
N LEU A 8 21.04 -5.21 39.68
CA LEU A 8 21.09 -5.61 41.10
C LEU A 8 22.14 -6.69 41.34
N LYS A 9 22.37 -7.60 40.38
CA LYS A 9 23.46 -8.59 40.46
C LYS A 9 24.84 -7.93 40.46
N LEU A 10 25.08 -6.94 39.58
CA LEU A 10 26.34 -6.19 39.54
C LEU A 10 26.57 -5.37 40.82
N TYR A 11 25.54 -4.65 41.28
CA TYR A 11 25.64 -3.92 42.54
C TYR A 11 25.87 -4.85 43.73
N SER A 12 25.24 -6.03 43.76
CA SER A 12 25.46 -6.99 44.84
C SER A 12 26.89 -7.53 44.86
N LEU A 13 27.51 -7.81 43.71
CA LEU A 13 28.93 -8.22 43.64
C LEU A 13 29.85 -7.10 44.16
N ALA A 14 29.65 -5.87 43.69
CA ALA A 14 30.48 -4.73 44.12
C ALA A 14 30.32 -4.46 45.62
N SER A 15 29.08 -4.47 46.13
CA SER A 15 28.79 -4.26 47.55
C SER A 15 29.37 -5.38 48.42
N MET A 16 29.33 -6.62 47.93
CA MET A 16 29.90 -7.77 48.62
C MET A 16 31.43 -7.73 48.67
N LEU A 17 32.10 -7.34 47.58
CA LEU A 17 33.56 -7.14 47.57
C LEU A 17 33.98 -6.04 48.55
N ILE A 18 33.26 -4.91 48.54
CA ILE A 18 33.48 -3.81 49.47
C ILE A 18 33.30 -4.26 50.93
N LEU A 19 32.26 -5.08 51.21
CA LEU A 19 32.02 -5.64 52.54
C LEU A 19 33.16 -6.55 52.99
N PHE A 20 33.67 -7.43 52.13
CA PHE A 20 34.81 -8.29 52.48
C PHE A 20 36.08 -7.49 52.79
N VAL A 21 36.38 -6.46 51.99
CA VAL A 21 37.52 -5.57 52.24
C VAL A 21 37.37 -4.87 53.59
N MET A 22 36.17 -4.37 53.92
CA MET A 22 35.90 -3.77 55.23
C MET A 22 36.09 -4.76 56.38
N VAL A 23 35.55 -5.99 56.28
CA VAL A 23 35.65 -7.00 57.33
C VAL A 23 37.11 -7.43 57.58
N VAL A 24 37.88 -7.63 56.51
CA VAL A 24 39.32 -7.93 56.61
C VAL A 24 40.07 -6.74 57.23
N GLY A 25 39.78 -5.51 56.81
CA GLY A 25 40.40 -4.30 57.35
C GLY A 25 40.12 -4.09 58.84
N ILE A 26 38.86 -4.26 59.27
CA ILE A 26 38.47 -4.14 60.68
C ILE A 26 39.16 -5.22 61.53
N THR A 27 39.21 -6.46 61.04
CA THR A 27 39.86 -7.57 61.76
C THR A 27 41.37 -7.36 61.88
N GLY A 28 42.02 -6.89 60.80
CA GLY A 28 43.43 -6.54 60.79
C GLY A 28 43.75 -5.40 61.76
N TYR A 29 42.93 -4.34 61.75
CA TYR A 29 43.08 -3.22 62.68
C TYR A 29 42.93 -3.66 64.15
N TRP A 30 41.90 -4.46 64.45
CA TRP A 30 41.66 -4.97 65.81
C TRP A 30 42.81 -5.85 66.33
N SER A 31 43.34 -6.73 65.47
CA SER A 31 44.52 -7.54 65.79
C SER A 31 45.75 -6.67 66.03
N SER A 32 46.04 -5.73 65.13
CA SER A 32 47.17 -4.81 65.26
C SER A 32 47.10 -3.97 66.54
N TYR A 33 45.91 -3.45 66.87
CA TYR A 33 45.66 -2.70 68.09
C TYR A 33 45.93 -3.55 69.36
N THR A 34 45.48 -4.80 69.37
CA THR A 34 45.68 -5.72 70.50
C THR A 34 47.16 -6.03 70.71
N ILE A 35 47.89 -6.29 69.61
CA ILE A 35 49.34 -6.54 69.64
C ILE A 35 50.09 -5.30 70.16
N ALA A 36 49.77 -4.12 69.61
CA ALA A 36 50.40 -2.86 70.01
C ALA A 36 50.16 -2.54 71.50
N LYS A 37 48.97 -2.84 72.02
CA LYS A 37 48.63 -2.66 73.43
C LYS A 37 49.52 -3.49 74.36
N GLU A 38 49.76 -4.76 74.03
CA GLU A 38 50.60 -5.65 74.84
C GLU A 38 52.09 -5.28 74.75
N TYR A 39 52.61 -4.96 73.55
CA TYR A 39 53.98 -4.46 73.40
C TYR A 39 54.21 -3.10 74.10
N SER A 40 53.21 -2.24 74.11
CA SER A 40 53.29 -0.95 74.82
C SER A 40 53.51 -1.13 76.32
N LYS A 41 53.05 -2.24 76.94
CA LYS A 41 53.31 -2.48 78.37
C LYS A 41 54.79 -2.74 78.61
N ILE A 42 55.40 -3.55 77.75
CA ILE A 42 56.83 -3.88 77.83
C ILE A 42 57.67 -2.62 77.64
N ALA A 43 57.36 -1.83 76.62
CA ALA A 43 58.10 -0.61 76.29
C ALA A 43 57.97 0.51 77.34
N LYS A 44 56.79 0.65 77.98
CA LYS A 44 56.54 1.74 78.93
C LYS A 44 56.80 1.37 80.39
N PHE A 45 56.67 0.10 80.76
CA PHE A 45 56.79 -0.34 82.15
C PHE A 45 58.01 -1.23 82.35
N ASN A 46 58.06 -2.43 81.74
CA ASN A 46 59.10 -3.42 82.06
C ASN A 46 60.52 -2.96 81.70
N PHE A 47 60.74 -2.36 80.51
CA PHE A 47 62.07 -1.90 80.09
C PHE A 47 62.59 -0.72 80.93
N PRO A 48 61.84 0.38 81.12
CA PRO A 48 62.30 1.46 81.99
C PRO A 48 62.50 1.02 83.44
N ASN A 49 61.61 0.18 84.00
CA ASN A 49 61.75 -0.32 85.37
C ASN A 49 63.03 -1.14 85.56
N THR A 50 63.30 -2.10 84.67
CA THR A 50 64.54 -2.89 84.74
C THR A 50 65.79 -2.05 84.52
N SER A 51 65.75 -1.09 83.60
CA SER A 51 66.88 -0.19 83.33
C SER A 51 67.19 0.69 84.54
N ASN A 52 66.17 1.35 85.12
CA ASN A 52 66.36 2.24 86.25
C ASN A 52 66.90 1.51 87.48
N LEU A 53 66.37 0.31 87.79
CA LEU A 53 66.86 -0.51 88.91
C LEU A 53 68.32 -0.95 88.73
N LEU A 54 68.68 -1.38 87.53
CA LEU A 54 70.04 -1.84 87.25
C LEU A 54 71.04 -0.68 87.33
N GLU A 55 70.65 0.49 86.81
CA GLU A 55 71.44 1.71 86.91
C GLU A 55 71.58 2.18 88.36
N GLU A 56 70.49 2.22 89.13
CA GLU A 56 70.52 2.53 90.57
C GLU A 56 71.48 1.60 91.33
N PHE A 57 71.35 0.29 91.14
CA PHE A 57 72.26 -0.69 91.75
C PHE A 57 73.71 -0.50 91.29
N THR A 58 73.94 -0.17 90.02
CA THR A 58 75.29 0.10 89.50
C THR A 58 75.90 1.31 90.20
N GLN A 59 75.12 2.36 90.47
CA GLN A 59 75.58 3.52 91.24
C GLN A 59 75.86 3.16 92.71
N ILE A 60 75.00 2.36 93.35
CA ILE A 60 75.22 1.86 94.72
C ILE A 60 76.52 1.05 94.79
N HIS A 61 76.73 0.12 93.85
CA HIS A 61 77.97 -0.64 93.75
C HIS A 61 79.18 0.27 93.47
N GLY A 62 79.01 1.32 92.66
CA GLY A 62 80.02 2.35 92.44
C GLY A 62 80.48 3.02 93.73
N ARG A 63 79.57 3.29 94.67
CA ARG A 63 79.92 3.80 96.02
C ARG A 63 80.79 2.81 96.79
N ARG A 64 80.43 1.53 96.78
CA ARG A 64 81.23 0.46 97.41
C ARG A 64 82.66 0.45 96.91
N VAL A 65 82.85 0.58 95.58
CA VAL A 65 84.17 0.60 94.97
C VAL A 65 84.99 1.80 95.44
N GLN A 66 84.36 2.98 95.59
CA GLN A 66 85.07 4.14 96.14
C GLN A 66 85.41 3.98 97.62
N LEU A 67 84.56 3.35 98.43
CA LEU A 67 84.84 3.07 99.84
C LEU A 67 86.00 2.08 100.02
N LEU A 68 86.00 0.99 99.25
CA LEU A 68 87.12 0.05 99.22
C LEU A 68 88.44 0.73 98.87
N GLN A 69 88.41 1.80 98.06
CA GLN A 69 89.60 2.58 97.76
C GLN A 69 90.17 3.29 99.00
N LEU A 70 89.33 3.78 99.92
CA LEU A 70 89.76 4.50 101.13
C LEU A 70 90.49 3.60 102.14
N ILE A 71 90.23 2.29 102.12
CA ILE A 71 90.90 1.32 103.00
C ILE A 71 92.15 0.69 102.38
N MET A 72 92.43 0.93 101.08
CA MET A 72 93.63 0.40 100.44
C MET A 72 94.91 1.03 101.03
N PRO A 73 95.99 0.24 101.22
CA PRO A 73 97.26 0.77 101.70
C PRO A 73 97.91 1.69 100.65
N GLY A 74 98.54 2.78 101.10
CA GLY A 74 99.32 3.68 100.26
C GLY A 74 98.54 4.69 99.41
N THR A 75 97.28 4.99 99.72
CA THR A 75 96.53 6.06 99.05
C THR A 75 97.01 7.46 99.47
N THR A 76 96.90 8.42 98.54
CA THR A 76 97.20 9.84 98.80
C THR A 76 95.93 10.61 99.16
N ASP A 77 96.03 11.69 99.93
CA ASP A 77 94.88 12.55 100.27
C ASP A 77 94.12 13.07 99.03
N ALA A 78 94.83 13.28 97.91
CA ALA A 78 94.20 13.69 96.65
C ALA A 78 93.37 12.55 96.01
N GLN A 79 93.80 11.29 96.14
CA GLN A 79 93.05 10.12 95.69
C GLN A 79 91.85 9.85 96.58
N ASP A 80 91.97 10.03 97.88
CA ASP A 80 90.88 9.86 98.83
C ASP A 80 89.80 10.94 98.65
N LEU A 81 90.20 12.21 98.47
CA LEU A 81 89.24 13.29 98.16
C LEU A 81 88.49 13.03 96.84
N LYS A 82 89.18 12.46 95.85
CA LYS A 82 88.56 12.08 94.57
C LYS A 82 87.57 10.92 94.74
N ALA A 83 87.90 9.93 95.57
CA ALA A 83 87.01 8.82 95.90
C ALA A 83 85.76 9.31 96.64
N LEU A 84 85.91 10.18 97.64
CA LEU A 84 84.80 10.80 98.37
C LEU A 84 83.87 11.60 97.44
N LYS A 85 84.45 12.41 96.53
CA LYS A 85 83.66 13.16 95.55
C LYS A 85 82.86 12.22 94.62
N LYS A 86 83.51 11.17 94.10
CA LYS A 86 82.85 10.18 93.24
C LYS A 86 81.78 9.39 93.97
N MET A 87 81.99 9.11 95.25
CA MET A 87 81.00 8.42 96.07
C MET A 87 79.74 9.27 96.26
N GLU A 88 79.89 10.59 96.45
CA GLU A 88 78.75 11.52 96.48
C GLU A 88 78.07 11.63 95.10
N GLU A 89 78.84 11.69 94.01
CA GLU A 89 78.30 11.65 92.65
C GLU A 89 77.46 10.37 92.41
N HIS A 90 77.98 9.21 92.80
CA HIS A 90 77.25 7.95 92.71
C HIS A 90 75.98 7.95 93.59
N LYS A 91 76.01 8.54 94.79
CA LYS A 91 74.83 8.68 95.66
C LYS A 91 73.74 9.53 95.00
N ILE A 92 74.10 10.66 94.41
CA ILE A 92 73.18 11.55 93.69
C ILE A 92 72.58 10.82 92.47
N MET A 93 73.41 10.13 91.69
CA MET A 93 72.95 9.39 90.52
C MET A 93 72.03 8.22 90.89
N ALA A 94 72.33 7.49 91.97
CA ALA A 94 71.46 6.43 92.48
C ALA A 94 70.06 6.99 92.80
N LYS A 95 69.98 8.12 93.51
CA LYS A 95 68.73 8.82 93.82
C LYS A 95 67.98 9.32 92.58
N GLN A 96 68.69 9.68 91.52
CA GLN A 96 68.06 10.05 90.26
C GLN A 96 67.37 8.86 89.59
N TYR A 97 68.02 7.69 89.56
CA TYR A 97 67.44 6.47 89.01
C TYR A 97 66.32 5.92 89.89
N GLU A 98 66.43 6.03 91.21
CA GLU A 98 65.36 5.73 92.15
C GLU A 98 64.11 6.56 91.83
N LYS A 99 64.26 7.88 91.66
CA LYS A 99 63.15 8.78 91.32
C LYS A 99 62.52 8.38 89.98
N ALA A 100 63.33 8.09 88.97
CA ALA A 100 62.83 7.67 87.65
C ALA A 100 62.08 6.32 87.72
N TYR A 101 62.49 5.43 88.62
CA TYR A 101 61.77 4.17 88.89
C TYR A 101 60.43 4.43 89.59
N LEU A 102 60.40 5.32 90.58
CA LEU A 102 59.21 5.67 91.34
C LEU A 102 58.12 6.41 90.53
N GLU A 103 58.50 7.06 89.43
CA GLU A 103 57.54 7.71 88.51
C GLU A 103 56.71 6.70 87.71
N ILE A 104 57.11 5.42 87.72
CA ILE A 104 56.44 4.35 86.98
C ILE A 104 55.50 3.58 87.93
N PRO A 105 54.23 3.34 87.55
CA PRO A 105 53.27 2.68 88.43
C PRO A 105 53.70 1.26 88.83
N PHE A 106 53.64 1.00 90.13
CA PHE A 106 53.91 -0.31 90.72
C PHE A 106 52.73 -1.26 90.61
N THR A 107 53.03 -2.54 90.48
CA THR A 107 52.07 -3.59 90.85
C THR A 107 52.14 -3.88 92.35
N SER A 108 51.09 -4.49 92.91
CA SER A 108 51.07 -4.87 94.33
C SER A 108 52.18 -5.86 94.73
N VAL A 109 52.70 -6.65 93.78
CA VAL A 109 53.81 -7.58 94.02
C VAL A 109 55.16 -6.87 93.94
N GLU A 110 55.31 -5.98 92.96
CA GLU A 110 56.50 -5.16 92.76
C GLU A 110 56.75 -4.22 93.94
N GLU A 111 55.69 -3.61 94.48
CA GLU A 111 55.77 -2.70 95.63
C GLU A 111 56.36 -3.41 96.86
N VAL A 112 55.98 -4.66 97.12
CA VAL A 112 56.54 -5.47 98.21
C VAL A 112 58.03 -5.72 98.00
N LEU A 113 58.43 -6.18 96.81
CA LEU A 113 59.83 -6.46 96.48
C LEU A 113 60.71 -5.19 96.48
N TYR A 114 60.16 -4.07 96.05
CA TYR A 114 60.87 -2.79 96.07
C TYR A 114 61.05 -2.26 97.49
N ASN A 115 60.05 -2.42 98.37
CA ASN A 115 60.19 -2.09 99.78
C ASN A 115 61.28 -2.95 100.47
N GLU A 116 61.39 -4.24 100.11
CA GLU A 116 62.51 -5.09 100.55
C GLU A 116 63.86 -4.57 100.02
N PHE A 117 63.91 -4.11 98.76
CA PHE A 117 65.12 -3.58 98.13
C PHE A 117 65.58 -2.30 98.85
N ARG A 118 64.65 -1.37 99.11
CA ARG A 118 64.89 -0.14 99.87
C ARG A 118 65.38 -0.44 101.29
N ALA A 119 64.77 -1.42 101.97
CA ALA A 119 65.20 -1.80 103.31
C ALA A 119 66.62 -2.39 103.34
N ALA A 120 67.02 -3.14 102.30
CA ALA A 120 68.38 -3.65 102.16
C ALA A 120 69.38 -2.53 101.82
N GLU A 121 69.00 -1.59 100.95
CA GLU A 121 69.81 -0.43 100.59
C GLU A 121 70.02 0.48 101.80
N ASP A 122 68.98 0.78 102.58
CA ASP A 122 69.08 1.62 103.77
C ASP A 122 70.01 1.03 104.84
N LYS A 123 70.12 -0.31 104.93
CA LYS A 123 71.11 -0.98 105.80
C LYS A 123 72.53 -0.76 105.26
N LEU A 124 72.72 -0.95 103.96
CA LEU A 124 74.01 -0.77 103.31
C LEU A 124 74.48 0.69 103.36
N ASP A 125 73.56 1.65 103.21
CA ASP A 125 73.84 3.08 103.35
C ASP A 125 74.29 3.45 104.76
N LYS A 126 73.69 2.85 105.80
CA LYS A 126 74.13 3.05 107.19
C LYS A 126 75.55 2.53 107.41
N ASP A 127 75.91 1.40 106.80
CA ASP A 127 77.27 0.88 106.90
C ASP A 127 78.26 1.77 106.15
N TYR A 128 77.89 2.29 104.98
CA TYR A 128 78.69 3.27 104.25
C TYR A 128 78.93 4.54 105.05
N ASP A 129 77.87 5.09 105.65
CA ASP A 129 77.96 6.27 106.51
C ASP A 129 78.84 6.00 107.76
N LYS A 130 78.74 4.81 108.35
CA LYS A 130 79.60 4.38 109.46
C LYS A 130 81.07 4.26 109.05
N GLU A 131 81.36 3.68 107.89
CA GLU A 131 82.72 3.56 107.35
C GLU A 131 83.35 4.94 107.10
N LEU A 132 82.56 5.88 106.57
CA LEU A 132 82.98 7.28 106.37
C LEU A 132 83.27 8.01 107.68
N GLU A 133 82.45 7.78 108.72
CA GLU A 133 82.67 8.35 110.05
C GLU A 133 83.99 7.84 110.66
N LEU A 134 84.28 6.55 110.53
CA LEU A 134 85.53 5.94 110.98
C LEU A 134 86.75 6.51 110.22
N TYR A 135 86.64 6.67 108.90
CA TYR A 135 87.68 7.31 108.08
C TYR A 135 87.96 8.76 108.52
N GLY A 136 86.92 9.51 108.88
CA GLY A 136 87.03 10.89 109.36
C GLY A 136 87.71 11.03 110.74
N LYS A 137 87.65 9.99 111.59
CA LYS A 137 88.24 9.99 112.94
C LYS A 137 89.75 9.81 112.93
N ASN A 138 90.27 8.86 112.16
CA ASN A 138 91.72 8.59 112.12
C ASN A 138 92.14 7.92 110.81
N LYS A 139 93.02 8.58 110.04
CA LYS A 139 93.48 8.12 108.74
C LYS A 139 94.65 7.13 108.80
N SER A 140 95.30 6.97 109.96
CA SER A 140 96.53 6.19 110.09
C SER A 140 96.34 4.71 109.74
N GLU A 141 97.30 4.13 109.01
CA GLU A 141 97.26 2.72 108.58
C GLU A 141 97.25 1.72 109.74
N THR A 142 97.79 2.12 110.90
CA THR A 142 97.88 1.28 112.09
C THR A 142 96.80 1.58 113.13
N SER A 143 95.77 2.36 112.77
CA SER A 143 94.72 2.79 113.70
C SER A 143 93.69 1.67 113.98
N PRO A 144 93.12 1.63 115.21
CA PRO A 144 91.97 0.77 115.50
C PRO A 144 90.78 1.03 114.56
N GLU A 145 90.55 2.30 114.20
CA GLU A 145 89.47 2.71 113.29
C GLU A 145 89.62 2.09 111.90
N ARG A 146 90.84 2.05 111.34
CA ARG A 146 91.09 1.40 110.04
C ARG A 146 90.86 -0.12 110.10
N LYS A 147 91.18 -0.78 111.22
CA LYS A 147 90.88 -2.20 111.40
C LYS A 147 89.37 -2.46 111.45
N GLU A 148 88.61 -1.59 112.10
CA GLU A 148 87.14 -1.65 112.11
C GLU A 148 86.55 -1.37 110.72
N MET A 149 87.10 -0.44 109.94
CA MET A 149 86.67 -0.21 108.54
C MET A 149 86.89 -1.45 107.67
N ILE A 150 88.04 -2.12 107.78
CA ILE A 150 88.32 -3.34 107.02
C ILE A 150 87.34 -4.46 107.44
N ASP A 151 87.07 -4.62 108.73
CA ASP A 151 86.07 -5.59 109.23
C ASP A 151 84.67 -5.28 108.71
N LEU A 152 84.26 -4.00 108.76
CA LEU A 152 82.97 -3.54 108.25
C LEU A 152 82.84 -3.78 106.73
N ALA A 153 83.89 -3.47 105.97
CA ALA A 153 83.94 -3.64 104.51
C ALA A 153 83.95 -5.11 104.05
N THR A 154 84.60 -5.99 104.83
CA THR A 154 84.74 -7.42 104.49
C THR A 154 83.63 -8.31 105.04
N ASN A 155 82.90 -7.87 106.08
CA ASN A 155 81.80 -8.62 106.68
C ASN A 155 80.44 -7.95 106.47
N ALA A 156 80.11 -6.90 107.24
CA ALA A 156 78.77 -6.31 107.25
C ALA A 156 78.34 -5.72 105.89
N ILE A 157 79.23 -4.94 105.27
CA ILE A 157 78.99 -4.34 103.94
C ILE A 157 78.89 -5.40 102.86
N ASP A 158 79.70 -6.46 102.94
CA ASP A 158 79.63 -7.54 101.97
C ASP A 158 78.32 -8.31 102.08
N GLU A 159 77.91 -8.67 103.30
CA GLU A 159 76.64 -9.34 103.58
C GLU A 159 75.44 -8.51 103.15
N HIS A 160 75.37 -7.22 103.53
CA HIS A 160 74.27 -6.35 103.14
C HIS A 160 74.26 -6.05 101.63
N ALA A 161 75.42 -5.98 100.98
CA ALA A 161 75.49 -5.86 99.52
C ALA A 161 74.97 -7.13 98.82
N ASP A 162 75.25 -8.31 99.36
CA ASP A 162 74.70 -9.58 98.86
C ASP A 162 73.18 -9.68 99.09
N GLN A 163 72.68 -9.23 100.25
CA GLN A 163 71.23 -9.12 100.49
C GLN A 163 70.57 -8.18 99.49
N LEU A 164 71.14 -6.99 99.26
CA LEU A 164 70.63 -6.03 98.26
C LEU A 164 70.61 -6.64 96.85
N LYS A 165 71.67 -7.34 96.48
CA LYS A 165 71.78 -8.04 95.19
C LYS A 165 70.75 -9.15 95.04
N GLU A 166 70.45 -9.89 96.11
CA GLU A 166 69.42 -10.93 96.10
C GLU A 166 68.03 -10.33 95.86
N VAL A 167 67.69 -9.24 96.54
CA VAL A 167 66.38 -8.58 96.35
C VAL A 167 66.29 -7.92 94.97
N LEU A 168 67.36 -7.29 94.49
CA LEU A 168 67.43 -6.79 93.11
C LEU A 168 67.15 -7.91 92.10
N LYS A 169 67.75 -9.09 92.31
CA LYS A 169 67.52 -10.25 91.44
C LYS A 169 66.04 -10.65 91.43
N LYS A 170 65.38 -10.70 92.59
CA LYS A 170 63.93 -10.98 92.67
C LYS A 170 63.10 -9.95 91.90
N LEU A 171 63.45 -8.67 91.99
CA LEU A 171 62.76 -7.58 91.31
C LEU A 171 63.00 -7.61 89.78
N LEU A 172 64.22 -7.92 89.35
CA LEU A 172 64.55 -8.13 87.93
C LEU A 172 63.87 -9.38 87.35
N ASP A 173 63.82 -10.48 88.10
CA ASP A 173 63.12 -11.70 87.69
C ASP A 173 61.60 -11.46 87.58
N PHE A 174 61.01 -10.68 88.50
CA PHE A 174 59.61 -10.24 88.40
C PHE A 174 59.35 -9.50 87.07
N HIS A 175 60.14 -8.47 86.77
CA HIS A 175 59.97 -7.69 85.53
C HIS A 175 60.22 -8.53 84.27
N LYS A 176 61.17 -9.47 84.33
CA LYS A 176 61.44 -10.41 83.25
C LYS A 176 60.26 -11.36 83.00
N ASP A 177 59.65 -11.90 84.05
CA ASP A 177 58.52 -12.80 83.93
C ASP A 177 57.23 -12.09 83.53
N ASP A 178 57.03 -10.85 83.98
CA ASP A 178 55.92 -10.01 83.53
C ASP A 178 56.08 -9.63 82.04
N ALA A 179 57.29 -9.25 81.61
CA ALA A 179 57.59 -9.04 80.19
C ALA A 179 57.33 -10.30 79.35
N LYS A 180 57.75 -11.49 79.81
CA LYS A 180 57.45 -12.76 79.11
C LYS A 180 55.95 -13.02 78.98
N LYS A 181 55.16 -12.75 80.02
CA LYS A 181 53.69 -12.87 79.97
C LYS A 181 53.09 -11.95 78.91
N ASN A 182 53.52 -10.68 78.89
CA ASN A 182 53.06 -9.70 77.90
C ASN A 182 53.50 -10.09 76.46
N ILE A 183 54.72 -10.62 76.27
CA ILE A 183 55.19 -11.15 74.98
C ILE A 183 54.35 -12.36 74.53
N ALA A 184 54.07 -13.29 75.44
CA ALA A 184 53.25 -14.46 75.14
C ALA A 184 51.82 -14.07 74.75
N ALA A 185 51.22 -13.09 75.44
CA ALA A 185 49.91 -12.55 75.12
C ALA A 185 49.91 -11.85 73.74
N ALA A 186 50.93 -11.05 73.44
CA ALA A 186 51.09 -10.40 72.13
C ALA A 186 51.25 -11.43 71.00
N SER A 187 52.07 -12.47 71.20
CA SER A 187 52.28 -13.54 70.21
C SER A 187 51.04 -14.39 69.99
N ALA A 188 50.25 -14.65 71.04
CA ALA A 188 48.96 -15.31 70.90
C ALA A 188 47.98 -14.45 70.08
N ALA A 189 47.89 -13.15 70.37
CA ALA A 189 47.07 -12.21 69.60
C ALA A 189 47.51 -12.11 68.12
N GLU A 190 48.80 -12.17 67.85
CA GLU A 190 49.37 -12.21 66.50
C GLU A 190 48.92 -13.46 65.73
N LYS A 191 49.09 -14.65 66.32
CA LYS A 191 48.67 -15.92 65.71
C LYS A 191 47.17 -15.96 65.44
N THR A 192 46.35 -15.57 66.41
CA THR A 192 44.89 -15.54 66.25
C THR A 192 44.47 -14.52 65.19
N GLY A 193 45.07 -13.33 65.19
CA GLY A 193 44.79 -12.29 64.19
C GLY A 193 45.14 -12.71 62.78
N LEU A 194 46.34 -13.27 62.58
CA LEU A 194 46.82 -13.74 61.27
C LEU A 194 45.96 -14.88 60.74
N LEU A 195 45.56 -15.83 61.60
CA LEU A 195 44.66 -16.93 61.24
C LEU A 195 43.28 -16.39 60.79
N LEU A 196 42.69 -15.47 61.54
CA LEU A 196 41.39 -14.88 61.19
C LEU A 196 41.45 -14.11 59.86
N VAL A 197 42.49 -13.30 59.64
CA VAL A 197 42.68 -12.58 58.38
C VAL A 197 42.81 -13.55 57.20
N ASN A 198 43.60 -14.62 57.33
CA ASN A 198 43.77 -15.62 56.27
C ASN A 198 42.47 -16.36 55.93
N ILE A 199 41.68 -16.77 56.95
CA ILE A 199 40.37 -17.40 56.72
C ILE A 199 39.45 -16.46 55.95
N LEU A 200 39.39 -15.19 56.35
CA LEU A 200 38.54 -14.19 55.70
C LEU A 200 38.96 -13.91 54.26
N VAL A 201 40.27 -13.84 53.98
CA VAL A 201 40.79 -13.66 52.61
C VAL A 201 40.46 -14.84 51.72
N VAL A 202 40.68 -16.07 52.19
CA VAL A 202 40.36 -17.29 51.42
C VAL A 202 38.86 -17.39 51.18
N ALA A 203 38.04 -17.12 52.20
CA ALA A 203 36.59 -17.09 52.05
C ALA A 203 36.13 -16.03 51.03
N ALA A 204 36.71 -14.82 51.06
CA ALA A 204 36.40 -13.76 50.10
C ALA A 204 36.73 -14.16 48.66
N ILE A 205 37.87 -14.82 48.42
CA ILE A 205 38.27 -15.30 47.09
C ILE A 205 37.33 -16.39 46.59
N ILE A 206 37.02 -17.40 47.42
CA ILE A 206 36.15 -18.52 47.02
C ILE A 206 34.74 -18.01 46.73
N ILE A 207 34.15 -17.23 47.63
CA ILE A 207 32.78 -16.75 47.47
C ILE A 207 32.70 -15.75 46.31
N GLY A 208 33.69 -14.84 46.19
CA GLY A 208 33.80 -13.92 45.07
C GLY A 208 33.93 -14.65 43.72
N GLY A 209 34.75 -15.69 43.65
CA GLY A 209 34.92 -16.53 42.46
C GLY A 209 33.66 -17.30 42.06
N ILE A 210 32.99 -17.95 43.02
CA ILE A 210 31.71 -18.63 42.78
C ILE A 210 30.66 -17.63 42.28
N PHE A 211 30.56 -16.46 42.92
CA PHE A 211 29.60 -15.44 42.51
C PHE A 211 29.91 -14.90 41.11
N ALA A 212 31.18 -14.60 40.81
CA ALA A 212 31.61 -14.15 39.49
C ALA A 212 31.31 -15.19 38.40
N PHE A 213 31.54 -16.48 38.69
CA PHE A 213 31.21 -17.58 37.78
C PHE A 213 29.69 -17.68 37.53
N LEU A 214 28.87 -17.65 38.59
CA LEU A 214 27.41 -17.71 38.46
C LEU A 214 26.86 -16.48 37.71
N LEU A 215 27.41 -15.29 37.96
CA LEU A 215 27.04 -14.06 37.27
C LEU A 215 27.40 -14.12 35.79
N SER A 216 28.64 -14.53 35.47
CA SER A 216 29.10 -14.71 34.09
C SER A 216 28.24 -15.72 33.33
N ARG A 217 27.96 -16.89 33.91
CA ARG A 217 27.09 -17.90 33.30
C ARG A 217 25.66 -17.38 33.07
N SER A 218 25.12 -16.61 34.02
CA SER A 218 23.79 -16.00 33.85
C SER A 218 23.76 -14.97 32.73
N LEU A 219 24.82 -14.16 32.62
CA LEU A 219 24.97 -13.12 31.60
C LEU A 219 25.07 -13.70 30.20
N VAL A 220 25.99 -14.67 30.01
CA VAL A 220 26.20 -15.37 28.75
C VAL A 220 24.90 -16.01 28.28
N LYS A 221 24.19 -16.71 29.18
CA LYS A 221 22.90 -17.34 28.85
C LYS A 221 21.88 -16.33 28.34
N THR A 222 21.65 -15.22 29.07
CA THR A 222 20.65 -14.22 28.68
C THR A 222 20.96 -13.57 27.34
N PHE A 223 22.23 -13.22 27.10
CA PHE A 223 22.60 -12.62 25.82
C PHE A 223 22.61 -13.61 24.66
N SER A 224 22.98 -14.87 24.89
CA SER A 224 22.91 -15.93 23.87
C SER A 224 21.45 -16.23 23.48
N GLU A 225 20.54 -16.30 24.45
CA GLU A 225 19.09 -16.41 24.20
C GLU A 225 18.56 -15.19 23.42
N LEU A 226 18.94 -13.97 23.81
CA LEU A 226 18.56 -12.75 23.10
C LEU A 226 19.12 -12.72 21.68
N GLY A 227 20.39 -13.09 21.50
CA GLY A 227 21.04 -13.19 20.20
C GLY A 227 20.32 -14.18 19.30
N THR A 228 20.02 -15.38 19.80
CA THR A 228 19.23 -16.39 19.07
C THR A 228 17.85 -15.85 18.67
N SER A 229 17.16 -15.16 19.58
CA SER A 229 15.85 -14.57 19.27
C SER A 229 15.94 -13.46 18.21
N LEU A 230 16.99 -12.64 18.23
CA LEU A 230 17.24 -11.61 17.21
C LEU A 230 17.62 -12.22 15.86
N ALA A 231 18.45 -13.26 15.83
CA ALA A 231 18.79 -13.99 14.61
C ALA A 231 17.53 -14.57 13.96
N ASN A 232 16.70 -15.28 14.74
CA ASN A 232 15.43 -15.82 14.26
C ASN A 232 14.50 -14.73 13.73
N SER A 233 14.45 -13.56 14.39
CA SER A 233 13.66 -12.42 13.93
C SER A 233 14.22 -11.85 12.62
N GLY A 234 15.54 -11.78 12.48
CA GLY A 234 16.21 -11.40 11.24
C GLY A 234 15.87 -12.34 10.08
N ASP A 235 15.94 -13.65 10.30
CA ASP A 235 15.60 -14.66 9.30
C ASP A 235 14.11 -14.57 8.88
N GLN A 236 13.21 -14.27 9.83
CA GLN A 236 11.80 -14.01 9.53
C GLN A 236 11.61 -12.76 8.67
N VAL A 237 12.30 -11.66 8.99
CA VAL A 237 12.25 -10.42 8.19
C VAL A 237 12.81 -10.66 6.79
N SER A 238 13.94 -11.38 6.66
CA SER A 238 14.53 -11.74 5.36
C SER A 238 13.57 -12.59 4.51
N SER A 239 12.91 -13.56 5.13
CA SER A 239 11.94 -14.43 4.46
C SER A 239 10.71 -13.62 3.99
N ALA A 240 10.16 -12.78 4.86
CA ALA A 240 9.03 -11.90 4.53
C ALA A 240 9.41 -10.90 3.42
N ALA A 241 10.60 -10.33 3.47
CA ALA A 241 11.12 -9.46 2.42
C ALA A 241 11.20 -10.19 1.07
N THR A 242 11.70 -11.43 1.05
CA THR A 242 11.75 -12.25 -0.16
C THR A 242 10.35 -12.52 -0.73
N GLN A 243 9.38 -12.83 0.13
CA GLN A 243 7.98 -13.01 -0.28
C GLN A 243 7.37 -11.73 -0.87
N ILE A 244 7.62 -10.57 -0.25
CA ILE A 244 7.15 -9.29 -0.77
C ILE A 244 7.77 -9.00 -2.14
N ALA A 245 9.07 -9.28 -2.32
CA ALA A 245 9.74 -9.09 -3.60
C ALA A 245 9.11 -9.96 -4.70
N SER A 246 8.88 -11.25 -4.44
CA SER A 246 8.21 -12.16 -5.39
C SER A 246 6.78 -11.73 -5.70
N ALA A 247 5.99 -11.38 -4.69
CA ALA A 247 4.62 -10.89 -4.88
C ALA A 247 4.60 -9.57 -5.69
N SER A 248 5.60 -8.72 -5.50
CA SER A 248 5.74 -7.48 -6.29
C SER A 248 6.06 -7.79 -7.74
N GLU A 249 6.94 -8.76 -8.02
CA GLU A 249 7.26 -9.20 -9.38
C GLU A 249 6.02 -9.79 -10.10
N GLU A 250 5.27 -10.66 -9.42
CA GLU A 250 4.00 -11.18 -9.92
C GLU A 250 2.99 -10.05 -10.20
N LEU A 251 2.86 -9.09 -9.29
CA LEU A 251 2.01 -7.91 -9.49
C LEU A 251 2.46 -7.09 -10.71
N SER A 252 3.77 -6.91 -10.90
CA SER A 252 4.31 -6.20 -12.07
C SER A 252 3.93 -6.92 -13.37
N GLN A 253 4.05 -8.25 -13.39
CA GLN A 253 3.70 -9.05 -14.56
C GLN A 253 2.19 -9.01 -14.84
N ALA A 254 1.36 -9.18 -13.81
CA ALA A 254 -0.09 -9.08 -13.93
C ALA A 254 -0.53 -7.68 -14.41
N THR A 255 0.12 -6.62 -13.92
CA THR A 255 -0.14 -5.24 -14.33
C THR A 255 0.24 -5.01 -15.79
N THR A 256 1.35 -5.60 -16.25
CA THR A 256 1.76 -5.55 -17.67
C THR A 256 0.75 -6.26 -18.58
N GLN A 257 0.26 -7.42 -18.16
CA GLN A 257 -0.79 -8.13 -18.89
C GLN A 257 -2.09 -7.33 -18.92
N GLN A 258 -2.47 -6.72 -17.79
CA GLN A 258 -3.65 -5.85 -17.71
C GLN A 258 -3.54 -4.64 -18.65
N ALA A 259 -2.36 -4.01 -18.74
CA ALA A 259 -2.12 -2.92 -19.67
C ALA A 259 -2.35 -3.36 -21.13
N ALA A 260 -1.87 -4.56 -21.51
CA ALA A 260 -2.11 -5.11 -22.85
C ALA A 260 -3.61 -5.34 -23.12
N SER A 261 -4.34 -5.90 -22.16
CA SER A 261 -5.79 -6.09 -22.27
C SER A 261 -6.57 -4.76 -22.32
N LEU A 262 -6.14 -3.74 -21.59
CA LEU A 262 -6.73 -2.40 -21.67
C LEU A 262 -6.50 -1.76 -23.04
N GLN A 263 -5.31 -1.92 -23.62
CA GLN A 263 -4.99 -1.45 -24.97
C GLN A 263 -5.91 -2.09 -26.03
N GLU A 264 -6.11 -3.41 -25.94
CA GLU A 264 -7.00 -4.16 -26.83
C GLU A 264 -8.46 -3.70 -26.65
N THR A 265 -8.92 -3.59 -25.40
CA THR A 265 -10.28 -3.13 -25.09
C THR A 265 -10.53 -1.70 -25.61
N SER A 266 -9.54 -0.81 -25.46
CA SER A 266 -9.60 0.56 -26.00
C SER A 266 -9.73 0.55 -27.53
N SER A 267 -8.99 -0.33 -28.20
CA SER A 267 -9.05 -0.47 -29.66
C SER A 267 -10.43 -0.97 -30.11
N SER A 268 -11.00 -1.97 -29.43
CA SER A 268 -12.35 -2.45 -29.69
C SER A 268 -13.42 -1.36 -29.44
N ILE A 269 -13.21 -0.49 -28.46
CA ILE A 269 -14.11 0.64 -28.19
C ILE A 269 -14.03 1.71 -29.27
N GLU A 270 -12.85 2.02 -29.80
CA GLU A 270 -12.71 2.90 -30.95
C GLU A 270 -13.46 2.34 -32.17
N GLU A 271 -13.35 1.03 -32.41
CA GLU A 271 -14.08 0.34 -33.48
C GLU A 271 -15.61 0.38 -33.26
N ILE A 272 -16.08 0.10 -32.03
CA ILE A 272 -17.50 0.21 -31.67
C ILE A 272 -17.99 1.65 -31.84
N SER A 273 -17.21 2.65 -31.43
CA SER A 273 -17.56 4.05 -31.61
C SER A 273 -17.72 4.41 -33.10
N SER A 274 -16.82 3.92 -33.95
CA SER A 274 -16.93 4.06 -35.40
C SER A 274 -18.20 3.38 -35.94
N MET A 275 -18.53 2.17 -35.48
CA MET A 275 -19.75 1.47 -35.88
C MET A 275 -21.03 2.20 -35.46
N ILE A 276 -21.07 2.76 -34.25
CA ILE A 276 -22.21 3.55 -33.77
C ILE A 276 -22.40 4.82 -34.62
N ASN A 277 -21.30 5.50 -34.96
CA ASN A 277 -21.35 6.67 -35.86
C ASN A 277 -21.86 6.27 -37.25
N ALA A 278 -21.41 5.14 -37.79
CA ALA A 278 -21.89 4.61 -39.06
C ALA A 278 -23.39 4.26 -39.00
N ASN A 279 -23.85 3.62 -37.92
CA ASN A 279 -25.27 3.31 -37.72
C ASN A 279 -26.14 4.57 -37.64
N THR A 280 -25.64 5.60 -36.95
CA THR A 280 -26.34 6.89 -36.82
C THR A 280 -26.49 7.56 -38.19
N GLU A 281 -25.43 7.59 -38.99
CA GLU A 281 -25.48 8.16 -40.35
C GLU A 281 -26.38 7.32 -41.28
N ASN A 282 -26.28 5.98 -41.22
CA ASN A 282 -27.13 5.08 -41.98
C ASN A 282 -28.62 5.25 -41.63
N ALA A 283 -28.95 5.43 -40.35
CA ALA A 283 -30.31 5.72 -39.90
C ALA A 283 -30.80 7.05 -40.48
N LYS A 284 -29.99 8.11 -40.43
CA LYS A 284 -30.31 9.42 -41.00
C LYS A 284 -30.53 9.35 -42.53
N GLN A 285 -29.69 8.62 -43.25
CA GLN A 285 -29.87 8.40 -44.69
C GLN A 285 -31.15 7.61 -44.98
N SER A 286 -31.39 6.53 -44.24
CA SER A 286 -32.61 5.70 -44.37
C SER A 286 -33.88 6.52 -44.08
N SER A 287 -33.83 7.43 -43.10
CA SER A 287 -34.93 8.34 -42.79
C SER A 287 -35.23 9.28 -43.97
N THR A 288 -34.18 9.81 -44.59
CA THR A 288 -34.30 10.68 -45.78
C THR A 288 -34.93 9.92 -46.97
N VAL A 289 -34.47 8.70 -47.24
CA VAL A 289 -35.02 7.86 -48.33
C VAL A 289 -36.48 7.46 -48.04
N SER A 290 -36.81 7.16 -46.78
CA SER A 290 -38.18 6.83 -46.37
C SER A 290 -39.11 8.03 -46.55
N ALA A 291 -38.68 9.23 -46.16
CA ALA A 291 -39.43 10.46 -46.40
C ALA A 291 -39.67 10.71 -47.90
N GLN A 292 -38.66 10.48 -48.74
CA GLN A 292 -38.81 10.61 -50.20
C GLN A 292 -39.76 9.55 -50.80
N SER A 293 -39.74 8.32 -50.26
CA SER A 293 -40.65 7.24 -50.67
C SER A 293 -42.09 7.55 -50.30
N LEU A 294 -42.32 8.14 -49.11
CA LEU A 294 -43.63 8.60 -48.66
C LEU A 294 -44.22 9.64 -49.64
N VAL A 295 -43.44 10.68 -49.97
CA VAL A 295 -43.85 11.70 -50.95
C VAL A 295 -44.18 11.08 -52.30
N THR A 296 -43.41 10.08 -52.73
CA THR A 296 -43.63 9.39 -54.01
C THR A 296 -44.92 8.57 -53.99
N ALA A 297 -45.21 7.86 -52.89
CA ALA A 297 -46.43 7.09 -52.70
C ALA A 297 -47.68 8.00 -52.61
N GLU A 298 -47.58 9.11 -51.87
CA GLU A 298 -48.66 10.13 -51.80
C GLU A 298 -48.98 10.71 -53.18
N ARG A 299 -47.96 11.06 -53.96
CA ARG A 299 -48.15 11.50 -55.35
C ARG A 299 -48.76 10.40 -56.21
N GLY A 300 -48.36 9.14 -56.02
CA GLY A 300 -48.97 7.99 -56.67
C GLY A 300 -50.47 7.92 -56.39
N LYS A 301 -50.86 8.14 -55.12
CA LYS A 301 -52.27 8.16 -54.70
C LYS A 301 -53.05 9.26 -55.40
N GLU A 302 -52.50 10.47 -55.44
CA GLU A 302 -53.11 11.61 -56.14
C GLU A 302 -53.37 11.29 -57.62
N VAL A 303 -52.39 10.69 -58.31
CA VAL A 303 -52.53 10.29 -59.72
C VAL A 303 -53.65 9.24 -59.90
N VAL A 304 -53.77 8.28 -59.00
CA VAL A 304 -54.85 7.28 -59.03
C VAL A 304 -56.22 7.93 -58.76
N GLU A 305 -56.31 8.86 -57.81
CA GLU A 305 -57.55 9.64 -57.58
C GLU A 305 -57.97 10.45 -58.83
N HIS A 306 -57.00 11.02 -59.56
CA HIS A 306 -57.26 11.66 -60.84
C HIS A 306 -57.74 10.66 -61.91
N MET A 307 -57.18 9.47 -61.94
CA MET A 307 -57.60 8.39 -62.85
C MET A 307 -59.03 7.93 -62.55
N ILE A 308 -59.39 7.74 -61.28
CA ILE A 308 -60.77 7.38 -60.86
C ILE A 308 -61.76 8.45 -61.35
N ARG A 309 -61.43 9.74 -61.17
CA ARG A 309 -62.23 10.85 -61.69
C ARG A 309 -62.39 10.79 -63.21
N ALA A 310 -61.30 10.61 -63.95
CA ALA A 310 -61.33 10.51 -65.41
C ALA A 310 -62.17 9.32 -65.91
N ILE A 311 -62.09 8.16 -65.23
CA ILE A 311 -62.93 7.00 -65.54
C ILE A 311 -64.42 7.31 -65.26
N GLY A 312 -64.71 8.06 -64.19
CA GLY A 312 -66.04 8.58 -63.89
C GLY A 312 -66.58 9.52 -64.97
N ASP A 313 -65.73 10.41 -65.51
CA ASP A 313 -66.08 11.29 -66.63
C ASP A 313 -66.38 10.48 -67.91
N ILE A 314 -65.60 9.44 -68.19
CA ILE A 314 -65.87 8.51 -69.31
C ILE A 314 -67.23 7.82 -69.13
N ASN A 315 -67.54 7.35 -67.91
CA ASN A 315 -68.84 6.74 -67.62
C ASN A 315 -69.99 7.72 -67.89
N THR A 316 -69.84 8.97 -67.44
CA THR A 316 -70.82 10.03 -67.66
C THR A 316 -70.96 10.36 -69.15
N SER A 317 -69.85 10.42 -69.89
CA SER A 317 -69.85 10.60 -71.35
C SER A 317 -70.56 9.47 -72.08
N ASN A 318 -70.37 8.22 -71.68
CA ASN A 318 -71.07 7.06 -72.27
C ASN A 318 -72.59 7.16 -72.09
N ILE A 319 -73.05 7.62 -70.92
CA ILE A 319 -74.47 7.88 -70.66
C ILE A 319 -74.97 9.02 -71.56
N GLY A 320 -74.19 10.09 -71.72
CA GLY A 320 -74.50 11.20 -72.63
C GLY A 320 -74.67 10.76 -74.09
N ILE A 321 -73.75 9.93 -74.58
CA ILE A 321 -73.80 9.35 -75.94
C ILE A 321 -75.09 8.53 -76.13
N MET A 322 -75.46 7.72 -75.14
CA MET A 322 -76.70 6.92 -75.19
C MET A 322 -77.94 7.81 -75.30
N ASN A 323 -78.01 8.88 -74.49
CA ASN A 323 -79.13 9.82 -74.55
C ASN A 323 -79.21 10.54 -75.91
N GLN A 324 -78.08 10.98 -76.46
CA GLN A 324 -78.02 11.65 -77.76
C GLN A 324 -78.43 10.72 -78.92
N ILE A 325 -78.07 9.44 -78.84
CA ILE A 325 -78.49 8.44 -79.83
C ILE A 325 -79.98 8.15 -79.73
N ASP A 326 -80.53 8.05 -78.53
CA ASP A 326 -81.98 7.89 -78.33
C ASP A 326 -82.76 9.09 -78.88
N GLU A 327 -82.23 10.31 -78.72
CA GLU A 327 -82.80 11.51 -79.33
C GLU A 327 -82.70 11.48 -80.87
N THR A 328 -81.53 11.15 -81.42
CA THR A 328 -81.32 11.01 -82.87
C THR A 328 -82.27 9.96 -83.47
N ASN A 329 -82.50 8.84 -82.78
CA ASN A 329 -83.44 7.82 -83.23
C ASN A 329 -84.88 8.35 -83.29
N LYS A 330 -85.31 9.19 -82.33
CA LYS A 330 -86.64 9.84 -82.36
C LYS A 330 -86.77 10.82 -83.53
N GLU A 331 -85.71 11.55 -83.85
CA GLU A 331 -85.70 12.42 -85.04
C GLU A 331 -85.86 11.61 -86.33
N ILE A 332 -85.15 10.48 -86.44
CA ILE A 332 -85.28 9.58 -87.60
C ILE A 332 -86.70 8.99 -87.68
N GLU A 333 -87.31 8.62 -86.56
CA GLU A 333 -88.73 8.19 -86.54
C GLU A 333 -89.67 9.28 -87.09
N ASN A 334 -89.40 10.55 -86.80
CA ASN A 334 -90.15 11.66 -87.38
C ASN A 334 -89.92 11.78 -88.90
N ILE A 335 -88.70 11.56 -89.39
CA ILE A 335 -88.41 11.49 -90.84
C ILE A 335 -89.22 10.36 -91.49
N VAL A 336 -89.28 9.18 -90.87
CA VAL A 336 -90.08 8.05 -91.39
C VAL A 336 -91.56 8.42 -91.47
N LYS A 337 -92.10 9.17 -90.51
CA LYS A 337 -93.50 9.67 -90.58
C LYS A 337 -93.71 10.60 -91.78
N ILE A 338 -92.78 11.53 -92.03
CA ILE A 338 -92.84 12.45 -93.18
C ILE A 338 -92.79 11.67 -94.50
N ILE A 339 -91.88 10.70 -94.64
CA ILE A 339 -91.77 9.85 -95.83
C ILE A 339 -93.07 9.08 -96.09
N ASN A 340 -93.70 8.53 -95.04
CA ASN A 340 -95.00 7.88 -95.14
C ASN A 340 -96.11 8.85 -95.60
N GLU A 341 -96.10 10.08 -95.10
CA GLU A 341 -97.05 11.10 -95.54
C GLU A 341 -96.86 11.43 -97.03
N ILE A 342 -95.62 11.61 -97.49
CA ILE A 342 -95.31 11.81 -98.92
C ILE A 342 -95.78 10.61 -99.74
N GLY A 343 -95.57 9.39 -99.25
CA GLY A 343 -96.05 8.16 -99.91
C GLY A 343 -97.57 8.16 -100.05
N SER A 344 -98.29 8.55 -99.01
CA SER A 344 -99.75 8.71 -99.04
C SER A 344 -100.19 9.77 -100.06
N LYS A 345 -99.53 10.94 -100.10
CA LYS A 345 -99.81 11.98 -101.11
C LYS A 345 -99.52 11.50 -102.53
N THR A 346 -98.45 10.74 -102.72
CA THR A 346 -98.08 10.15 -104.01
C THR A 346 -99.14 9.17 -104.50
N LYS A 347 -99.70 8.37 -103.59
CA LYS A 347 -100.84 7.50 -103.88
C LYS A 347 -102.07 8.29 -104.33
N VAL A 348 -102.40 9.39 -103.64
CA VAL A 348 -103.47 10.31 -104.05
C VAL A 348 -103.18 10.92 -105.44
N ILE A 349 -101.94 11.31 -105.72
CA ILE A 349 -101.54 11.80 -107.06
C ILE A 349 -101.78 10.72 -108.11
N ASN A 350 -101.41 9.47 -107.84
CA ASN A 350 -101.69 8.36 -108.75
C ASN A 350 -103.19 8.14 -108.98
N ASP A 351 -104.02 8.30 -107.94
CA ASP A 351 -105.47 8.25 -108.06
C ASP A 351 -106.02 9.42 -108.92
N ILE A 352 -105.50 10.64 -108.74
CA ILE A 352 -105.83 11.82 -109.57
C ILE A 352 -105.40 11.58 -111.01
N VAL A 353 -104.22 11.02 -111.23
CA VAL A 353 -103.73 10.64 -112.55
C VAL A 353 -104.67 9.64 -113.22
N PHE A 354 -105.11 8.61 -112.51
CA PHE A 354 -106.04 7.61 -113.02
C PHE A 354 -107.37 8.25 -113.43
N GLN A 355 -107.91 9.15 -112.59
CA GLN A 355 -109.11 9.93 -112.91
C GLN A 355 -108.90 10.83 -114.13
N THR A 356 -107.73 11.49 -114.22
CA THR A 356 -107.38 12.39 -115.34
C THR A 356 -107.26 11.61 -116.64
N LYS A 357 -106.67 10.41 -116.61
CA LYS A 357 -106.59 9.49 -117.75
C LYS A 357 -107.96 9.00 -118.20
N LEU A 358 -108.88 8.75 -117.28
CA LEU A 358 -110.27 8.39 -117.62
C LEU A 358 -111.03 9.59 -118.21
N LEU A 359 -110.86 10.80 -117.65
CA LEU A 359 -111.45 12.03 -118.18
C LEU A 359 -110.94 12.33 -119.59
N SER A 360 -109.63 12.23 -119.79
CA SER A 360 -108.99 12.49 -121.07
C SER A 360 -109.38 11.46 -122.12
N PHE A 361 -109.51 10.18 -121.74
CA PHE A 361 -110.01 9.12 -122.61
C PHE A 361 -111.47 9.39 -123.02
N ASN A 362 -112.35 9.72 -122.07
CA ASN A 362 -113.74 10.07 -122.35
C ASN A 362 -113.84 11.31 -123.26
N ALA A 363 -113.00 12.32 -123.03
CA ALA A 363 -112.93 13.52 -123.86
C ALA A 363 -112.41 13.21 -125.27
N SER A 364 -111.41 12.32 -125.40
CA SER A 364 -110.89 11.86 -126.70
C SER A 364 -111.96 11.10 -127.50
N VAL A 365 -112.73 10.23 -126.84
CA VAL A 365 -113.87 9.50 -127.45
C VAL A 365 -114.97 10.46 -127.90
N GLU A 366 -115.37 11.43 -127.07
CA GLU A 366 -116.43 12.38 -127.42
C GLU A 366 -115.97 13.40 -128.49
N ALA A 367 -114.69 13.76 -128.51
CA ALA A 367 -114.09 14.54 -129.58
C ALA A 367 -114.03 13.77 -130.92
N ALA A 368 -113.75 12.47 -130.90
CA ALA A 368 -113.85 11.61 -132.08
C ALA A 368 -115.29 11.49 -132.60
N ARG A 369 -116.27 11.54 -131.69
CA ARG A 369 -117.72 11.52 -131.99
C ARG A 369 -118.23 12.81 -132.65
N ALA A 370 -117.60 13.95 -132.36
CA ALA A 370 -117.91 15.26 -132.96
C ALA A 370 -117.36 15.46 -134.40
N GLY A 371 -116.67 14.46 -134.97
CA GLY A 371 -116.20 14.49 -136.36
C GLY A 371 -115.16 15.59 -136.66
N GLU A 372 -115.25 16.23 -137.83
CA GLU A 372 -114.27 17.24 -138.31
C GLU A 372 -114.03 18.41 -137.32
N GLN A 373 -115.05 18.82 -136.55
CA GLN A 373 -114.95 19.93 -135.58
C GLN A 373 -114.23 19.53 -134.27
N GLY A 374 -114.10 18.22 -133.99
CA GLY A 374 -113.51 17.68 -132.77
C GLY A 374 -112.03 17.32 -132.89
N LYS A 375 -111.44 17.33 -134.10
CA LYS A 375 -110.06 16.88 -134.35
C LYS A 375 -109.01 17.58 -133.48
N GLY A 376 -109.12 18.89 -133.29
CA GLY A 376 -108.21 19.64 -132.41
C GLY A 376 -108.35 19.25 -130.93
N PHE A 377 -109.56 18.98 -130.47
CA PHE A 377 -109.84 18.54 -129.09
C PHE A 377 -109.40 17.09 -128.83
N ALA A 378 -109.52 16.21 -129.82
CA ALA A 378 -109.10 14.82 -129.71
C ALA A 378 -107.58 14.70 -129.49
N VAL A 379 -106.78 15.50 -130.21
CA VAL A 379 -105.31 15.54 -130.05
C VAL A 379 -104.93 16.05 -128.66
N VAL A 380 -105.57 17.12 -128.17
CA VAL A 380 -105.32 17.63 -126.82
C VAL A 380 -105.71 16.59 -125.75
N ALA A 381 -106.83 15.89 -125.92
CA ALA A 381 -107.28 14.87 -124.99
C ALA A 381 -106.37 13.62 -124.97
N GLU A 382 -105.85 13.21 -126.13
CA GLU A 382 -104.85 12.14 -126.23
C GLU A 382 -103.52 12.55 -125.57
N GLU A 383 -103.06 13.78 -125.80
CA GLU A 383 -101.85 14.32 -125.16
C GLU A 383 -102.00 14.43 -123.63
N VAL A 384 -103.17 14.87 -123.13
CA VAL A 384 -103.48 14.89 -121.69
C VAL A 384 -103.52 13.47 -121.11
N GLY A 385 -104.03 12.49 -121.86
CA GLY A 385 -104.03 11.09 -121.46
C GLY A 385 -102.64 10.48 -121.40
N ASN A 386 -101.78 10.83 -122.37
CA ASN A 386 -100.38 10.42 -122.39
C ASN A 386 -99.60 11.06 -121.24
N LEU A 387 -99.81 12.35 -120.97
CA LEU A 387 -99.24 13.07 -119.83
C LEU A 387 -99.71 12.48 -118.49
N ALA A 388 -100.98 12.08 -118.39
CA ALA A 388 -101.51 11.36 -117.23
C ALA A 388 -100.81 9.99 -117.07
N ALA A 389 -100.71 9.18 -118.12
CA ALA A 389 -100.01 7.89 -118.06
C ALA A 389 -98.54 8.04 -117.60
N MET A 390 -97.83 9.05 -118.11
CA MET A 390 -96.47 9.37 -117.70
C MET A 390 -96.40 9.82 -116.23
N SER A 391 -97.33 10.67 -115.79
CA SER A 391 -97.42 11.13 -114.40
C SER A 391 -97.72 9.99 -113.41
N GLY A 392 -98.49 8.99 -113.84
CA GLY A 392 -98.82 7.80 -113.05
C GLY A 392 -97.64 6.86 -112.93
N ALA A 393 -96.90 6.65 -114.01
CA ALA A 393 -95.65 5.91 -113.99
C ALA A 393 -94.64 6.57 -113.03
N ALA A 394 -94.50 7.90 -113.08
CA ALA A 394 -93.64 8.65 -112.16
C ALA A 394 -94.11 8.57 -110.70
N ALA A 395 -95.42 8.67 -110.44
CA ALA A 395 -95.98 8.50 -109.10
C ALA A 395 -95.74 7.09 -108.54
N LEU A 396 -95.86 6.06 -109.38
CA LEU A 396 -95.57 4.68 -108.98
C LEU A 396 -94.08 4.46 -108.70
N GLU A 397 -93.21 5.04 -109.52
CA GLU A 397 -91.76 5.01 -109.31
C GLU A 397 -91.38 5.69 -107.99
N ILE A 398 -91.93 6.89 -107.71
CA ILE A 398 -91.74 7.58 -106.42
C ILE A 398 -92.26 6.71 -105.27
N SER A 399 -93.44 6.10 -105.41
CA SER A 399 -93.98 5.21 -104.36
C SER A 399 -93.03 4.04 -104.06
N ASN A 400 -92.48 3.41 -105.11
CA ASN A 400 -91.52 2.32 -104.95
C ASN A 400 -90.21 2.80 -104.31
N MET A 401 -89.71 3.98 -104.69
CA MET A 401 -88.53 4.60 -104.08
C MET A 401 -88.77 4.92 -102.60
N LEU A 402 -89.95 5.44 -102.24
CA LEU A 402 -90.32 5.73 -100.85
C LEU A 402 -90.44 4.45 -100.03
N GLU A 403 -91.05 3.38 -100.55
CA GLU A 403 -91.12 2.08 -99.86
C GLU A 403 -89.71 1.50 -99.62
N GLY A 404 -88.84 1.57 -100.63
CA GLY A 404 -87.43 1.20 -100.47
C GLY A 404 -86.71 2.05 -99.42
N SER A 405 -86.94 3.37 -99.43
CA SER A 405 -86.35 4.32 -98.49
C SER A 405 -86.79 4.06 -97.05
N ILE A 406 -88.07 3.78 -96.82
CA ILE A 406 -88.60 3.42 -95.48
C ILE A 406 -87.88 2.18 -94.96
N LYS A 407 -87.82 1.10 -95.76
CA LYS A 407 -87.13 -0.13 -95.37
C LYS A 407 -85.65 0.10 -95.05
N SER A 408 -84.96 0.92 -95.86
CA SER A 408 -83.55 1.26 -95.61
C SER A 408 -83.38 2.05 -94.31
N VAL A 409 -84.19 3.08 -94.06
CA VAL A 409 -84.11 3.92 -92.86
C VAL A 409 -84.47 3.12 -91.60
N GLU A 410 -85.53 2.32 -91.62
CA GLU A 410 -85.88 1.41 -90.52
C GLU A 410 -84.77 0.40 -90.24
N GLY A 411 -84.15 -0.14 -91.30
CA GLY A 411 -82.97 -0.99 -91.19
C GLY A 411 -81.79 -0.31 -90.51
N ILE A 412 -81.51 0.96 -90.85
CA ILE A 412 -80.46 1.78 -90.22
C ILE A 412 -80.76 1.98 -88.73
N VAL A 413 -81.97 2.40 -88.36
CA VAL A 413 -82.37 2.63 -86.96
C VAL A 413 -82.21 1.35 -86.14
N ARG A 414 -82.71 0.22 -86.65
CA ARG A 414 -82.60 -1.07 -85.97
C ARG A 414 -81.14 -1.51 -85.76
N ASN A 415 -80.33 -1.44 -86.82
CA ASN A 415 -78.91 -1.83 -86.77
C ASN A 415 -78.10 -0.87 -85.87
N SER A 416 -78.43 0.42 -85.90
CA SER A 416 -77.82 1.46 -85.06
C SER A 416 -78.07 1.15 -83.59
N LYS A 417 -79.34 0.95 -83.21
CA LYS A 417 -79.76 0.64 -81.84
C LYS A 417 -79.08 -0.62 -81.29
N GLU A 418 -79.00 -1.68 -82.10
CA GLU A 418 -78.33 -2.93 -81.69
C GLU A 418 -76.82 -2.73 -81.49
N LYS A 419 -76.12 -2.14 -82.48
CA LYS A 419 -74.66 -1.97 -82.41
C LYS A 419 -74.25 -1.03 -81.29
N ILE A 420 -74.92 0.11 -81.15
CA ILE A 420 -74.64 1.08 -80.09
C ILE A 420 -74.95 0.48 -78.73
N GLY A 421 -76.09 -0.20 -78.57
CA GLY A 421 -76.43 -0.87 -77.32
C GLY A 421 -75.35 -1.86 -76.87
N LYS A 422 -74.82 -2.66 -77.80
CA LYS A 422 -73.68 -3.57 -77.51
C LYS A 422 -72.40 -2.81 -77.13
N LEU A 423 -72.06 -1.73 -77.82
CA LEU A 423 -70.88 -0.92 -77.52
C LEU A 423 -70.97 -0.26 -76.14
N ILE A 424 -72.14 0.27 -75.77
CA ILE A 424 -72.37 0.89 -74.46
C ILE A 424 -72.28 -0.15 -73.34
N LEU A 425 -72.85 -1.35 -73.53
CA LEU A 425 -72.73 -2.43 -72.54
C LEU A 425 -71.28 -2.86 -72.34
N ASN A 426 -70.52 -3.04 -73.42
CA ASN A 426 -69.10 -3.38 -73.34
C ASN A 426 -68.30 -2.23 -72.69
N GLY A 427 -68.55 -0.99 -73.10
CA GLY A 427 -67.92 0.20 -72.53
C GLY A 427 -68.18 0.32 -71.03
N LYS A 428 -69.41 0.06 -70.58
CA LYS A 428 -69.77 0.04 -69.15
C LYS A 428 -68.98 -1.02 -68.38
N GLU A 429 -68.91 -2.25 -68.90
CA GLU A 429 -68.13 -3.34 -68.28
C GLU A 429 -66.64 -2.99 -68.15
N LYS A 430 -66.05 -2.39 -69.19
CA LYS A 430 -64.64 -1.96 -69.17
C LYS A 430 -64.38 -0.80 -68.22
N VAL A 431 -65.28 0.18 -68.15
CA VAL A 431 -65.23 1.27 -67.19
C VAL A 431 -65.35 0.74 -65.77
N GLU A 432 -66.31 -0.14 -65.48
CA GLU A 432 -66.49 -0.74 -64.15
C GLU A 432 -65.26 -1.55 -63.71
N THR A 433 -64.69 -2.34 -64.62
CA THR A 433 -63.44 -3.06 -64.38
C THR A 433 -62.28 -2.09 -64.12
N GLY A 434 -62.16 -1.03 -64.92
CA GLY A 434 -61.13 -0.01 -64.75
C GLY A 434 -61.24 0.74 -63.42
N THR A 435 -62.45 1.11 -63.00
CA THR A 435 -62.72 1.74 -61.70
C THR A 435 -62.31 0.82 -60.56
N ARG A 436 -62.66 -0.47 -60.64
CA ARG A 436 -62.28 -1.44 -59.59
C ARG A 436 -60.76 -1.56 -59.47
N VAL A 437 -60.04 -1.75 -60.58
CA VAL A 437 -58.57 -1.85 -60.58
C VAL A 437 -57.93 -0.55 -60.07
N ALA A 438 -58.49 0.61 -60.41
CA ALA A 438 -58.03 1.88 -59.90
C ALA A 438 -58.19 1.99 -58.37
N HIS A 439 -59.33 1.56 -57.83
CA HIS A 439 -59.55 1.49 -56.38
C HIS A 439 -58.62 0.49 -55.69
N ASP A 440 -58.44 -0.70 -56.26
CA ASP A 440 -57.49 -1.71 -55.73
C ASP A 440 -56.06 -1.11 -55.68
N CYS A 441 -55.67 -0.32 -56.69
CA CYS A 441 -54.38 0.37 -56.71
C CYS A 441 -54.28 1.48 -55.65
N GLU A 442 -55.37 2.21 -55.39
CA GLU A 442 -55.44 3.24 -54.34
C GLU A 442 -55.25 2.60 -52.95
N GLU A 443 -55.86 1.46 -52.70
CA GLU A 443 -55.73 0.70 -51.45
C GLU A 443 -54.27 0.27 -51.21
N VAL A 444 -53.63 -0.34 -52.21
CA VAL A 444 -52.21 -0.74 -52.15
C VAL A 444 -51.29 0.46 -51.88
N LEU A 445 -51.56 1.62 -52.49
CA LEU A 445 -50.77 2.83 -52.24
C LEU A 445 -50.95 3.35 -50.81
N ASN A 446 -52.16 3.27 -50.25
CA ASN A 446 -52.38 3.58 -48.83
C ASN A 446 -51.63 2.63 -47.89
N GLU A 447 -51.59 1.33 -48.21
CA GLU A 447 -50.78 0.36 -47.44
C GLU A 447 -49.28 0.67 -47.49
N ILE A 448 -48.76 1.08 -48.65
CA ILE A 448 -47.36 1.51 -48.80
C ILE A 448 -47.08 2.73 -47.93
N VAL A 449 -47.98 3.74 -47.93
CA VAL A 449 -47.86 4.94 -47.09
C VAL A 449 -47.75 4.56 -45.61
N LEU A 450 -48.64 3.66 -45.13
CA LEU A 450 -48.61 3.18 -43.74
C LEU A 450 -47.33 2.40 -43.43
N SER A 451 -46.86 1.58 -44.36
CA SER A 451 -45.63 0.78 -44.20
C SER A 451 -44.39 1.67 -44.12
N VAL A 452 -44.28 2.69 -44.98
CA VAL A 452 -43.18 3.65 -44.95
C VAL A 452 -43.18 4.49 -43.66
N ALA A 453 -44.36 4.84 -43.14
CA ALA A 453 -44.48 5.51 -41.85
C ALA A 453 -43.94 4.63 -40.70
N SER A 454 -44.26 3.32 -40.72
CA SER A 454 -43.73 2.36 -39.76
C SER A 454 -42.21 2.22 -39.85
N VAL A 455 -41.65 2.12 -41.06
CA VAL A 455 -40.20 2.10 -41.29
C VAL A 455 -39.53 3.36 -40.75
N SER A 456 -40.12 4.54 -41.02
CA SER A 456 -39.63 5.82 -40.50
C SER A 456 -39.59 5.86 -38.97
N LYS A 457 -40.60 5.27 -38.31
CA LYS A 457 -40.62 5.13 -36.85
C LYS A 457 -39.48 4.23 -36.34
N MET A 458 -39.28 3.06 -36.94
CA MET A 458 -38.19 2.16 -36.56
C MET A 458 -36.81 2.81 -36.73
N ILE A 459 -36.62 3.58 -37.81
CA ILE A 459 -35.37 4.32 -38.04
C ILE A 459 -35.13 5.37 -36.94
N ALA A 460 -36.19 6.06 -36.48
CA ALA A 460 -36.08 7.00 -35.38
C ALA A 460 -35.68 6.31 -34.06
N GLU A 461 -36.23 5.11 -33.79
CA GLU A 461 -35.84 4.29 -32.65
C GLU A 461 -34.37 3.84 -32.74
N ILE A 462 -33.90 3.42 -33.92
CA ILE A 462 -32.48 3.06 -34.16
C ILE A 462 -31.57 4.27 -33.91
N SER A 463 -31.94 5.45 -34.42
CA SER A 463 -31.17 6.67 -34.20
C SER A 463 -31.08 7.02 -32.72
N SER A 464 -32.19 6.92 -31.98
CA SER A 464 -32.20 7.17 -30.53
C SER A 464 -31.35 6.16 -29.77
N ALA A 465 -31.48 4.87 -30.08
CA ALA A 465 -30.68 3.81 -29.47
C ALA A 465 -29.18 3.96 -29.77
N SER A 466 -28.82 4.36 -30.99
CA SER A 466 -27.42 4.61 -31.38
C SER A 466 -26.84 5.80 -30.62
N GLN A 467 -27.62 6.87 -30.40
CA GLN A 467 -27.21 8.01 -29.58
C GLN A 467 -26.95 7.59 -28.12
N GLU A 468 -27.80 6.73 -27.55
CA GLU A 468 -27.63 6.19 -26.20
C GLU A 468 -26.41 5.26 -26.10
N GLN A 469 -26.18 4.41 -27.11
CA GLN A 469 -24.97 3.60 -27.22
C GLN A 469 -23.70 4.47 -27.29
N ALA A 470 -23.72 5.56 -28.05
CA ALA A 470 -22.59 6.49 -28.12
C ALA A 470 -22.26 7.07 -26.74
N GLN A 471 -23.27 7.45 -25.97
CA GLN A 471 -23.09 7.92 -24.60
C GLN A 471 -22.56 6.82 -23.68
N GLY A 472 -23.09 5.59 -23.80
CA GLY A 472 -22.60 4.43 -23.03
C GLY A 472 -21.11 4.14 -23.31
N VAL A 473 -20.71 4.18 -24.58
CA VAL A 473 -19.30 3.99 -24.98
C VAL A 473 -18.41 5.12 -24.47
N HIS A 474 -18.91 6.36 -24.41
CA HIS A 474 -18.16 7.47 -23.82
C HIS A 474 -17.85 7.24 -22.34
N GLU A 475 -18.81 6.78 -21.54
CA GLU A 475 -18.58 6.46 -20.13
C GLU A 475 -17.64 5.25 -19.96
N ILE A 476 -17.75 4.23 -20.81
CA ILE A 476 -16.81 3.09 -20.79
C ILE A 476 -15.39 3.57 -21.10
N THR A 477 -15.23 4.45 -22.08
CA THR A 477 -13.92 5.03 -22.45
C THR A 477 -13.28 5.75 -21.26
N LYS A 478 -14.08 6.53 -20.52
CA LYS A 478 -13.64 7.22 -19.30
C LYS A 478 -13.25 6.23 -18.21
N ALA A 479 -14.00 5.15 -18.01
CA ALA A 479 -13.66 4.10 -17.05
C ALA A 479 -12.34 3.39 -17.41
N ILE A 480 -12.09 3.14 -18.70
CA ILE A 480 -10.81 2.57 -19.16
C ILE A 480 -9.64 3.51 -18.89
N ALA A 481 -9.80 4.81 -19.11
CA ALA A 481 -8.75 5.78 -18.78
C ALA A 481 -8.42 5.78 -17.27
N GLN A 482 -9.42 5.57 -16.41
CA GLN A 482 -9.20 5.40 -14.97
C GLN A 482 -8.50 4.09 -14.64
N LEU A 483 -8.89 2.98 -15.29
CA LEU A 483 -8.21 1.70 -15.14
C LEU A 483 -6.74 1.78 -15.56
N ASP A 484 -6.44 2.48 -16.67
CA ASP A 484 -5.07 2.71 -17.12
C ASP A 484 -4.26 3.50 -16.07
N GLN A 485 -4.84 4.54 -15.48
CA GLN A 485 -4.19 5.28 -14.40
C GLN A 485 -3.87 4.37 -13.19
N VAL A 486 -4.82 3.52 -12.78
CA VAL A 486 -4.61 2.55 -11.69
C VAL A 486 -3.57 1.50 -12.08
N THR A 487 -3.56 1.04 -13.32
CA THR A 487 -2.54 0.12 -13.86
C THR A 487 -1.15 0.76 -13.76
N GLN A 488 -0.97 2.00 -14.19
CA GLN A 488 0.30 2.71 -14.05
C GLN A 488 0.71 2.88 -12.57
N GLN A 489 -0.25 3.18 -11.69
CA GLN A 489 0.01 3.30 -10.25
C GLN A 489 0.41 1.95 -9.63
N ASN A 490 -0.20 0.85 -10.04
CA ASN A 490 0.17 -0.50 -9.60
C ASN A 490 1.59 -0.87 -10.04
N THR A 491 2.01 -0.48 -11.25
CA THR A 491 3.41 -0.66 -11.69
C THR A 491 4.37 0.10 -10.80
N ALA A 492 4.07 1.37 -10.48
CA ALA A 492 4.89 2.17 -9.58
C ALA A 492 4.97 1.58 -8.17
N ASN A 493 3.82 1.19 -7.60
CA ASN A 493 3.72 0.61 -6.27
C ASN A 493 4.44 -0.75 -6.17
N SER A 494 4.35 -1.58 -7.21
CA SER A 494 5.08 -2.85 -7.31
C SER A 494 6.59 -2.60 -7.30
N ALA A 495 7.07 -1.66 -8.12
CA ALA A 495 8.49 -1.31 -8.16
C ALA A 495 9.00 -0.77 -6.82
N GLU A 496 8.22 0.09 -6.16
CA GLU A 496 8.55 0.62 -4.83
C GLU A 496 8.56 -0.49 -3.77
N SER A 497 7.58 -1.39 -3.78
CA SER A 497 7.49 -2.53 -2.86
C SER A 497 8.66 -3.50 -3.02
N ALA A 498 9.07 -3.78 -4.24
CA ALA A 498 10.25 -4.60 -4.53
C ALA A 498 11.54 -3.93 -4.00
N ASN A 499 11.67 -2.61 -4.11
CA ASN A 499 12.80 -1.87 -3.57
C ASN A 499 12.82 -1.89 -2.02
N ALA A 500 11.67 -1.63 -1.40
CA ALA A 500 11.50 -1.71 0.05
C ALA A 500 11.84 -3.10 0.59
N ALA A 501 11.38 -4.16 -0.09
CA ALA A 501 11.74 -5.54 0.20
C ALA A 501 13.26 -5.78 0.10
N GLY A 502 13.92 -5.28 -0.94
CA GLY A 502 15.38 -5.36 -1.06
C GLY A 502 16.11 -4.70 0.12
N THR A 503 15.61 -3.55 0.58
CA THR A 503 16.14 -2.83 1.75
C THR A 503 15.94 -3.62 3.05
N LEU A 504 14.74 -4.18 3.26
CA LEU A 504 14.43 -5.02 4.42
C LEU A 504 15.32 -6.28 4.46
N SER A 505 15.54 -6.92 3.32
CA SER A 505 16.43 -8.07 3.21
C SER A 505 17.87 -7.70 3.61
N SER A 506 18.40 -6.59 3.10
CA SER A 506 19.73 -6.10 3.47
C SER A 506 19.86 -5.75 4.96
N GLN A 507 18.82 -5.15 5.54
CA GLN A 507 18.79 -4.85 6.98
C GLN A 507 18.73 -6.13 7.84
N ALA A 508 17.98 -7.14 7.40
CA ALA A 508 17.93 -8.44 8.07
C ALA A 508 19.29 -9.15 8.04
N GLU A 509 19.99 -9.14 6.89
CA GLU A 509 21.34 -9.68 6.77
C GLU A 509 22.33 -8.94 7.69
N MET A 510 22.25 -7.61 7.75
CA MET A 510 23.06 -6.80 8.65
C MET A 510 22.79 -7.12 10.12
N LEU A 511 21.51 -7.25 10.50
CA LEU A 511 21.12 -7.65 11.85
C LEU A 511 21.70 -9.02 12.22
N ASN A 512 21.61 -9.99 11.31
CA ASN A 512 22.15 -11.32 11.56
C ASN A 512 23.69 -11.29 11.71
N SER A 513 24.38 -10.47 10.92
CA SER A 513 25.83 -10.24 11.08
C SER A 513 26.17 -9.62 12.44
N LEU A 514 25.41 -8.63 12.91
CA LEU A 514 25.61 -8.00 14.21
C LEU A 514 25.36 -8.98 15.36
N VAL A 515 24.34 -9.84 15.22
CA VAL A 515 24.06 -10.90 16.19
C VAL A 515 25.20 -11.92 16.25
N GLN A 516 25.76 -12.33 15.11
CA GLN A 516 26.92 -13.21 15.08
C GLN A 516 28.13 -12.58 15.79
N GLU A 517 28.39 -11.29 15.57
CA GLU A 517 29.46 -10.56 16.28
C GLU A 517 29.20 -10.50 17.80
N LEU A 518 27.95 -10.29 18.22
CA LEU A 518 27.55 -10.29 19.62
C LEU A 518 27.77 -11.66 20.27
N VAL A 519 27.27 -12.74 19.66
CA VAL A 519 27.43 -14.11 20.17
C VAL A 519 28.91 -14.48 20.25
N GLN A 520 29.69 -14.14 19.23
CA GLN A 520 31.13 -14.36 19.21
C GLN A 520 31.86 -13.62 20.34
N THR A 521 31.49 -12.36 20.60
CA THR A 521 32.10 -11.56 21.67
C THR A 521 31.83 -12.15 23.05
N ILE A 522 30.70 -12.83 23.22
CA ILE A 522 30.23 -13.36 24.50
C ILE A 522 30.75 -14.78 24.76
N GLU A 523 30.78 -15.64 23.75
CA GLU A 523 31.18 -17.04 23.87
C GLU A 523 32.69 -17.26 23.63
N GLY A 524 33.39 -16.27 23.08
CA GLY A 524 34.86 -16.30 22.94
C GLY A 524 35.38 -17.14 21.77
N GLY A 525 34.67 -17.16 20.64
CA GLY A 525 35.08 -17.88 19.42
C GLY A 525 36.13 -17.13 18.56
N ALA A 526 36.92 -17.87 17.77
CA ALA A 526 37.95 -17.32 16.87
C ALA A 526 37.37 -16.29 15.86
N LYS A 527 37.94 -15.06 15.83
CA LYS A 527 37.47 -13.91 15.03
C LYS A 527 37.04 -14.33 13.61
N ILE A 528 35.77 -14.11 13.26
CA ILE A 528 35.34 -14.24 11.87
C ILE A 528 36.04 -13.15 11.06
N ASN A 529 36.70 -13.55 9.98
CA ASN A 529 37.55 -12.67 9.19
C ASN A 529 36.68 -11.60 8.49
N LYS A 530 36.78 -10.34 8.95
CA LYS A 530 35.95 -9.19 8.52
C LYS A 530 35.90 -8.96 7.00
N GLN A 531 36.86 -9.48 6.24
CA GLN A 531 36.93 -9.32 4.80
C GLN A 531 35.94 -10.21 4.01
N GLN A 532 35.46 -11.33 4.56
CA GLN A 532 34.54 -12.22 3.84
C GLN A 532 33.05 -11.82 3.92
N LEU A 533 32.64 -11.13 4.99
CA LEU A 533 31.25 -10.68 5.17
C LEU A 533 30.90 -9.46 4.30
N ILE A 534 31.85 -8.52 4.14
CA ILE A 534 31.62 -7.30 3.35
C ILE A 534 31.60 -7.59 1.84
N GLN A 535 32.39 -8.57 1.36
CA GLN A 535 32.48 -8.87 -0.07
C GLN A 535 31.22 -9.59 -0.62
N LYS A 536 30.47 -10.29 0.25
CA LYS A 536 29.19 -10.93 -0.13
C LYS A 536 28.06 -9.91 -0.29
N ASN A 537 28.07 -8.84 0.51
CA ASN A 537 27.08 -7.75 0.45
C ASN A 537 27.17 -6.88 -0.81
N SER A 538 28.33 -6.83 -1.48
CA SER A 538 28.50 -6.05 -2.72
C SER A 538 28.01 -6.75 -3.99
N ILE A 539 27.75 -8.07 -3.96
CA ILE A 539 27.47 -8.84 -5.20
C ILE A 539 25.96 -8.98 -5.47
N GLN A 540 25.09 -8.97 -4.45
CA GLN A 540 23.65 -9.18 -4.68
C GLN A 540 22.82 -7.91 -4.94
N VAL A 541 23.31 -6.73 -4.56
CA VAL A 541 22.59 -5.45 -4.77
C VAL A 541 22.62 -5.02 -6.25
N ASN A 542 23.46 -5.62 -7.10
CA ASN A 542 23.67 -5.16 -8.47
C ASN A 542 22.95 -5.96 -9.57
N LYS A 543 22.02 -6.87 -9.23
CA LYS A 543 20.97 -7.20 -10.21
C LYS A 543 20.00 -6.02 -10.23
N LYS A 544 20.41 -4.95 -10.91
CA LYS A 544 19.52 -3.98 -11.51
C LYS A 544 18.40 -4.78 -12.16
N VAL A 545 17.22 -4.80 -11.54
CA VAL A 545 15.98 -4.82 -12.30
C VAL A 545 16.09 -3.56 -13.13
N THR A 546 16.62 -3.72 -14.33
CA THR A 546 16.59 -2.67 -15.32
C THR A 546 15.10 -2.44 -15.51
N PRO A 547 14.55 -1.25 -15.20
CA PRO A 547 13.22 -0.96 -15.64
C PRO A 547 13.32 -1.09 -17.16
N THR A 548 12.71 -2.13 -17.72
CA THR A 548 12.33 -2.10 -19.13
C THR A 548 11.35 -0.94 -19.23
N ARG A 549 11.91 0.25 -19.46
CA ARG A 549 11.18 1.42 -19.91
C ARG A 549 10.34 0.90 -21.07
N PRO A 550 8.99 0.95 -21.00
CA PRO A 550 8.20 0.76 -22.19
C PRO A 550 8.77 1.74 -23.20
N THR A 551 9.16 1.24 -24.37
CA THR A 551 9.54 2.07 -25.50
C THR A 551 8.53 3.20 -25.59
N GLU A 552 9.04 4.42 -25.40
CA GLU A 552 8.33 5.66 -25.59
C GLU A 552 7.94 5.72 -27.07
N ASN A 553 6.81 5.08 -27.40
CA ASN A 553 6.15 5.30 -28.67
C ASN A 553 5.62 6.73 -28.58
N LYS A 554 6.40 7.65 -29.15
CA LYS A 554 5.99 9.03 -29.40
C LYS A 554 4.53 9.03 -29.88
N PRO A 555 3.67 9.88 -29.32
CA PRO A 555 2.44 10.25 -30.01
C PRO A 555 2.85 10.77 -31.39
N LYS A 556 2.29 10.22 -32.46
CA LYS A 556 2.28 10.94 -33.72
C LYS A 556 1.41 12.17 -33.49
N GLU A 557 2.05 13.28 -33.13
CA GLU A 557 1.48 14.60 -33.35
C GLU A 557 1.17 14.73 -34.83
N ASN A 558 -0.11 14.64 -35.17
CA ASN A 558 -0.70 15.21 -36.36
C ASN A 558 -2.11 15.70 -36.01
N PHE A 559 -2.15 16.64 -35.08
CA PHE A 559 -3.24 17.63 -35.02
C PHE A 559 -2.64 18.99 -35.37
N SER A 560 -2.62 19.29 -36.67
CA SER A 560 -2.53 20.65 -37.17
C SER A 560 -3.91 21.05 -37.66
N SER A 561 -4.59 21.86 -36.87
CA SER A 561 -5.63 22.75 -37.33
C SER A 561 -5.11 23.60 -38.49
N ASN A 562 -5.66 23.45 -39.69
CA ASN A 562 -5.69 24.53 -40.67
C ASN A 562 -6.90 24.36 -41.60
N THR A 563 -7.92 25.14 -41.30
CA THR A 563 -8.95 25.59 -42.22
C THR A 563 -8.34 26.52 -43.27
N SER A 564 -8.29 26.09 -44.53
CA SER A 564 -8.50 26.96 -45.69
C SER A 564 -8.45 26.19 -47.02
N ASN A 565 -9.56 26.28 -47.75
CA ASN A 565 -9.73 26.13 -49.20
C ASN A 565 -8.49 25.83 -50.06
N SER A 566 -8.53 24.72 -50.81
CA SER A 566 -8.49 24.79 -52.28
C SER A 566 -8.90 23.46 -52.90
N LEU A 567 -9.91 23.52 -53.77
CA LEU A 567 -10.28 22.48 -54.73
C LEU A 567 -9.07 22.07 -55.58
N SER A 568 -8.84 20.76 -55.72
CA SER A 568 -8.15 20.18 -56.88
C SER A 568 -8.72 18.80 -57.17
N LYS A 569 -9.41 18.71 -58.31
CA LYS A 569 -9.84 17.47 -58.96
C LYS A 569 -8.65 16.51 -59.11
N ASN A 570 -8.83 15.24 -58.76
CA ASN A 570 -8.51 14.13 -59.67
C ASN A 570 -9.06 12.78 -59.17
N GLU A 571 -9.87 12.20 -60.06
CA GLU A 571 -10.09 10.78 -60.34
C GLU A 571 -10.56 9.83 -59.23
N ILE A 572 -11.87 9.76 -59.10
CA ILE A 572 -12.61 8.63 -58.52
C ILE A 572 -12.58 7.48 -59.54
N LYS A 573 -11.89 6.38 -59.23
CA LYS A 573 -12.18 5.07 -59.83
C LYS A 573 -13.27 4.40 -58.99
N THR A 574 -14.52 4.52 -59.45
CA THR A 574 -15.64 3.74 -58.92
C THR A 574 -15.53 2.30 -59.44
N THR A 575 -15.04 1.37 -58.61
CA THR A 575 -15.42 -0.05 -58.75
C THR A 575 -16.66 -0.27 -57.93
N ASN A 576 -17.80 0.05 -58.55
CA ASN A 576 -19.12 -0.21 -58.01
C ASN A 576 -19.47 -1.68 -58.34
N THR A 577 -19.07 -2.61 -57.48
CA THR A 577 -19.53 -4.00 -57.54
C THR A 577 -20.34 -4.27 -56.28
N PHE A 578 -21.66 -4.10 -56.41
CA PHE A 578 -22.60 -4.70 -55.46
C PHE A 578 -22.41 -6.23 -55.48
N PRO A 579 -22.41 -6.90 -54.31
CA PRO A 579 -22.43 -8.36 -54.26
C PRO A 579 -23.66 -8.89 -55.00
N SER A 580 -23.45 -9.85 -55.90
CA SER A 580 -24.53 -10.65 -56.50
C SER A 580 -25.17 -11.53 -55.44
N HIS A 581 -26.41 -11.99 -55.67
CA HIS A 581 -27.13 -12.93 -54.81
C HIS A 581 -26.33 -14.22 -54.54
N ASP A 582 -25.37 -14.56 -55.40
CA ASP A 582 -24.53 -15.75 -55.33
C ASP A 582 -23.15 -15.52 -54.62
N ASP A 583 -23.01 -14.45 -53.83
CA ASP A 583 -21.77 -14.22 -53.06
C ASP A 583 -21.65 -15.25 -51.92
N SER A 584 -20.57 -16.03 -51.97
CA SER A 584 -20.28 -17.15 -51.05
C SER A 584 -20.21 -16.76 -49.57
N ARG A 585 -20.18 -15.46 -49.24
CA ARG A 585 -20.25 -14.95 -47.86
C ARG A 585 -21.65 -15.06 -47.22
N PHE A 586 -22.68 -15.44 -47.99
CA PHE A 586 -24.04 -15.62 -47.50
C PHE A 586 -24.47 -17.09 -47.31
N GLU A 587 -23.59 -18.07 -47.55
CA GLU A 587 -23.93 -19.49 -47.40
C GLU A 587 -23.73 -20.07 -45.99
N GLU A 588 -23.22 -19.29 -45.03
CA GLU A 588 -23.11 -19.70 -43.62
C GLU A 588 -23.86 -18.73 -42.69
N ILE A 589 -25.20 -18.77 -42.72
CA ILE A 589 -26.08 -18.35 -41.61
C ILE A 589 -27.19 -19.39 -41.44
#